data_AF-A0A0G4FPX0-F1
#
_entry.id   AF-A0A0G4FPX0-F1
#
_cell.length_a   1.000
_cell.length_b   1.000
_cell.length_c   1.000
_cell.angle_alpha   90.00
_cell.angle_beta   90.00
_cell.angle_gamma   90.00
#
_symmetry.space_group_name_H-M   'P 1'
#
loop_
_entity.id
_entity.type
_entity.pdbx_description
1 polymer ?
#
loop_
_entity_poly.entity_id
_entity_poly.type
_entity_poly.pdbx_seq_one_letter_code
_entity_poly.pdbx_strand_id
1 'polypeptide(L)'
;MAAHLPTKADFHTMPLALRQCSTFGHLLNYKGTSLALTKVDEADDGDEGKKEAERGDGEDGEDGEGERDGGVTRQRYRIGSGEDGEEEWEFETVPKSGLPPQHPYRHTYDPHNPPIRRQDYLFPSFTALMKWMVLFEWFGQEGVGEKEVFEATVDEGDERYRSLLTGPIDGHKTVDYIRNERRRLIMFKGMKECDAISAYLWVCAGSINLFTTEAELEGHTRLSDQFPTAMSLTRTLLTRHCLANIIPQ
;
A
#
# COMPACT_ATOMS: atom_id res chain seq x y z
N MET A 1 -4.69 6.26 29.76
CA MET A 1 -3.28 6.25 30.21
C MET A 1 -2.50 5.48 29.16
N ALA A 2 -1.39 6.04 28.68
CA ALA A 2 -0.68 5.59 27.48
C ALA A 2 0.00 4.23 27.67
N ALA A 3 -0.40 3.25 26.87
CA ALA A 3 0.26 1.94 26.75
C ALA A 3 0.77 1.72 25.32
N HIS A 4 1.45 2.69 24.69
CA HIS A 4 1.80 2.57 23.27
C HIS A 4 3.18 3.11 22.90
N LEU A 5 4.19 2.87 23.73
CA LEU A 5 5.53 2.75 23.17
C LEU A 5 6.09 1.40 23.60
N PRO A 6 6.37 0.51 22.64
CA PRO A 6 7.19 -0.65 22.96
C PRO A 6 8.57 -0.10 23.38
N THR A 7 9.37 -0.93 24.04
CA THR A 7 10.61 -0.45 24.68
C THR A 7 11.48 0.34 23.69
N LYS A 8 12.38 1.20 24.18
CA LYS A 8 13.35 1.89 23.29
C LYS A 8 14.03 0.92 22.32
N ALA A 9 14.30 -0.31 22.78
CA ALA A 9 14.83 -1.38 21.95
C ALA A 9 13.88 -1.77 20.81
N ASP A 10 12.59 -2.02 21.09
CA ASP A 10 11.58 -2.31 20.07
C ASP A 10 11.42 -1.21 19.04
N PHE A 11 11.48 0.06 19.46
CA PHE A 11 11.43 1.17 18.51
C PHE A 11 12.61 1.08 17.51
N HIS A 12 13.81 0.77 17.98
CA HIS A 12 14.99 0.67 17.12
C HIS A 12 15.01 -0.57 16.20
N THR A 13 14.25 -1.63 16.53
CA THR A 13 14.11 -2.82 15.67
C THR A 13 13.07 -2.64 14.56
N MET A 14 12.21 -1.63 14.65
CA MET A 14 11.23 -1.34 13.60
C MET A 14 11.88 -0.81 12.31
N PRO A 15 11.35 -1.21 11.14
CA PRO A 15 11.64 -0.55 9.87
C PRO A 15 11.43 0.97 9.97
N LEU A 16 12.25 1.74 9.24
CA LEU A 16 12.27 3.20 9.36
C LEU A 16 10.90 3.83 9.06
N ALA A 17 10.18 3.35 8.05
CA ALA A 17 8.87 3.87 7.70
C ALA A 17 7.82 3.65 8.82
N LEU A 18 7.92 2.54 9.56
CA LEU A 18 7.04 2.26 10.70
C LEU A 18 7.39 3.15 11.90
N ARG A 19 8.68 3.39 12.16
CA ARG A 19 9.12 4.35 13.20
C ARG A 19 8.60 5.76 12.96
N GLN A 20 8.61 6.20 11.70
CA GLN A 20 8.05 7.50 11.34
C GLN A 20 6.57 7.54 11.75
N CYS A 21 5.77 6.57 11.30
CA CYS A 21 4.35 6.51 11.66
C CYS A 21 4.11 6.35 13.17
N SER A 22 4.92 5.59 13.90
CA SER A 22 4.76 5.48 15.36
C SER A 22 5.01 6.81 16.09
N THR A 23 5.83 7.70 15.51
CA THR A 23 6.17 9.00 16.12
C THR A 23 5.00 9.98 16.10
N PHE A 24 4.18 9.98 15.05
CA PHE A 24 3.08 10.95 14.89
C PHE A 24 1.70 10.31 14.74
N GLY A 25 1.59 9.00 14.60
CA GLY A 25 0.32 8.30 14.35
C GLY A 25 -0.71 8.52 15.46
N HIS A 26 -0.27 8.63 16.71
CA HIS A 26 -1.13 8.96 17.84
C HIS A 26 -1.72 10.38 17.79
N LEU A 27 -1.15 11.28 16.98
CA LEU A 27 -1.66 12.64 16.75
C LEU A 27 -2.70 12.68 15.61
N LEU A 28 -2.84 11.59 14.86
CA LEU A 28 -3.74 11.49 13.72
C LEU A 28 -4.92 10.60 14.11
N ASN A 29 -6.11 10.96 13.63
CA ASN A 29 -7.33 10.21 13.86
C ASN A 29 -8.11 10.04 12.55
N TYR A 30 -8.74 8.89 12.38
CA TYR A 30 -9.69 8.61 11.30
C TYR A 30 -11.00 8.14 11.93
N LYS A 31 -12.09 8.87 11.68
CA LYS A 31 -13.45 8.59 12.24
C LYS A 31 -13.45 8.40 13.76
N GLY A 32 -12.60 9.13 14.48
CA GLY A 32 -12.42 9.00 15.92
C GLY A 32 -11.37 7.96 16.34
N THR A 33 -10.98 7.05 15.46
CA THR A 33 -9.96 6.04 15.71
C THR A 33 -8.55 6.61 15.60
N SER A 34 -7.74 6.45 16.65
CA SER A 34 -6.34 6.87 16.62
C SER A 34 -5.53 6.01 15.66
N LEU A 35 -4.63 6.66 14.91
CA LEU A 35 -3.69 5.97 14.02
C LEU A 35 -2.42 5.52 14.75
N ALA A 36 -2.53 5.29 16.05
CA ALA A 36 -1.44 4.78 16.87
C ALA A 36 -1.03 3.38 16.38
N LEU A 37 0.23 3.25 15.99
CA LEU A 37 0.81 1.98 15.60
C LEU A 37 1.14 1.16 16.84
N THR A 38 0.60 -0.05 16.93
CA THR A 38 0.90 -0.99 18.02
C THR A 38 1.54 -2.25 17.44
N LYS A 39 2.66 -2.67 18.02
CA LYS A 39 3.27 -3.98 17.74
C LYS A 39 2.41 -5.05 18.39
N VAL A 40 2.03 -6.08 17.65
CA VAL A 40 1.30 -7.24 18.19
C VAL A 40 2.34 -8.31 18.47
N ASP A 41 2.45 -8.73 19.74
CA ASP A 41 3.35 -9.81 20.11
C ASP A 41 2.95 -11.08 19.33
N GLU A 42 3.95 -11.79 18.80
CA GLU A 42 3.70 -13.11 18.25
C GLU A 42 3.23 -13.97 19.42
N ALA A 43 1.93 -14.28 19.47
CA ALA A 43 1.49 -15.41 20.26
C ALA A 43 2.29 -16.60 19.73
N ASP A 44 3.08 -17.18 20.62
CA ASP A 44 3.86 -18.40 20.42
C ASP A 44 2.99 -19.36 19.60
N ASP A 45 3.25 -19.43 18.28
CA ASP A 45 2.58 -20.35 17.37
C ASP A 45 3.05 -21.73 17.84
N GLY A 46 2.30 -22.29 18.80
CA GLY A 46 2.68 -23.47 19.55
C GLY A 46 3.20 -24.53 18.61
N ASP A 47 4.52 -24.73 18.68
CA ASP A 47 5.22 -25.84 18.07
C ASP A 47 4.79 -27.13 18.80
N GLU A 48 3.55 -27.58 18.53
CA GLU A 48 3.14 -28.96 18.75
C GLU A 48 3.69 -29.84 17.62
N GLY A 49 5.02 -29.78 17.45
CA GLY A 49 5.82 -30.58 16.53
C GLY A 49 6.73 -31.55 17.26
N LYS A 50 6.23 -32.20 18.32
CA LYS A 50 6.96 -33.27 19.03
C LYS A 50 7.26 -34.42 18.05
N LYS A 51 8.53 -34.62 17.67
CA LYS A 51 9.13 -35.97 17.60
C LYS A 51 10.66 -35.94 17.58
N GLU A 52 11.16 -36.61 18.60
CA GLU A 52 12.52 -37.04 18.86
C GLU A 52 13.13 -37.79 17.65
N ALA A 53 14.35 -37.43 17.28
CA ALA A 53 15.33 -38.31 16.64
C ALA A 53 16.71 -37.74 16.97
N GLU A 54 17.35 -38.34 17.98
CA GLU A 54 18.51 -39.22 17.80
C GLU A 54 19.85 -38.47 17.65
N ARG A 55 20.71 -38.72 18.64
CA ARG A 55 22.12 -38.34 18.67
C ARG A 55 22.85 -38.99 17.50
N GLY A 56 23.36 -38.18 16.58
CA GLY A 56 24.43 -38.55 15.66
C GLY A 56 25.61 -37.62 15.88
N ASP A 57 26.71 -38.18 16.39
CA ASP A 57 28.00 -37.50 16.59
C ASP A 57 28.65 -37.13 15.25
N GLY A 58 29.09 -35.87 15.18
CA GLY A 58 30.30 -35.35 14.53
C GLY A 58 30.65 -35.74 13.08
N GLU A 59 30.74 -34.74 12.21
CA GLU A 59 32.02 -34.37 11.58
C GLU A 59 31.91 -33.05 10.79
N ASP A 60 32.90 -32.19 11.04
CA ASP A 60 33.43 -31.03 10.32
C ASP A 60 32.74 -30.59 9.01
N GLY A 61 32.25 -29.36 9.00
CA GLY A 61 31.68 -28.72 7.80
C GLY A 61 31.76 -27.20 7.85
N GLU A 62 32.85 -26.69 7.26
CA GLU A 62 33.06 -25.40 6.59
C GLU A 62 32.23 -24.18 7.00
N ASP A 63 32.98 -23.12 7.35
CA ASP A 63 32.56 -21.72 7.45
C ASP A 63 31.87 -21.23 6.17
N GLY A 64 30.60 -21.58 6.01
CA GLY A 64 29.71 -20.90 5.10
C GLY A 64 29.46 -19.52 5.67
N GLU A 65 30.04 -18.49 5.06
CA GLU A 65 29.57 -17.11 5.13
C GLU A 65 28.14 -17.07 4.60
N GLY A 66 27.20 -17.57 5.42
CA GLY A 66 25.79 -17.49 5.19
C GLY A 66 25.49 -16.01 5.12
N GLU A 67 25.28 -15.54 3.89
CA GLU A 67 24.72 -14.25 3.54
C GLU A 67 23.53 -14.06 4.48
N ARG A 68 23.76 -13.40 5.62
CA ARG A 68 22.70 -13.14 6.59
C ARG A 68 21.76 -12.25 5.81
N ASP A 69 20.70 -12.86 5.30
CA ASP A 69 19.61 -12.21 4.59
C ASP A 69 19.27 -11.03 5.50
N GLY A 70 19.71 -9.82 5.12
CA GLY A 70 19.63 -8.59 5.92
C GLY A 70 18.18 -8.11 5.98
N GLY A 71 17.27 -9.06 6.11
CA GLY A 71 15.84 -8.95 5.98
C GLY A 71 15.21 -8.65 7.32
N VAL A 72 14.14 -7.88 7.23
CA VAL A 72 13.24 -7.61 8.34
C VAL A 72 12.60 -8.92 8.77
N THR A 73 12.54 -9.21 10.06
CA THR A 73 11.77 -10.35 10.57
C THR A 73 10.29 -10.15 10.30
N ARG A 74 9.54 -11.24 10.17
CA ARG A 74 8.09 -11.13 10.20
C ARG A 74 7.68 -10.49 11.54
N GLN A 75 6.83 -9.49 11.48
CA GLN A 75 6.33 -8.80 12.67
C GLN A 75 4.94 -8.27 12.37
N ARG A 76 4.00 -8.56 13.26
CA ARG A 76 2.63 -8.05 13.18
C ARG A 76 2.50 -6.70 13.86
N TYR A 77 1.68 -5.86 13.26
CA TYR A 77 1.32 -4.54 13.73
C TYR A 77 -0.18 -4.32 13.54
N ARG A 78 -0.72 -3.39 14.32
CA ARG A 78 -2.07 -2.88 14.15
C ARG A 78 -2.09 -1.35 14.19
N ILE A 79 -3.04 -0.77 13.47
CA ILE A 79 -3.46 0.63 13.57
C ILE A 79 -4.90 0.61 14.08
N GLY A 80 -5.26 1.53 14.97
CA GLY A 80 -6.56 1.55 15.64
C GLY A 80 -6.60 0.68 16.89
N SER A 81 -7.67 0.84 17.67
CA SER A 81 -7.87 0.14 18.94
C SER A 81 -8.73 -1.12 18.81
N GLY A 82 -9.64 -1.14 17.83
CA GLY A 82 -10.73 -2.13 17.75
C GLY A 82 -11.74 -2.03 18.90
N GLU A 83 -11.56 -1.09 19.84
CA GLU A 83 -12.48 -0.85 20.95
C GLU A 83 -13.72 -0.11 20.46
N ASP A 84 -14.88 -0.37 21.07
CA ASP A 84 -16.15 0.32 20.79
C ASP A 84 -16.62 0.32 19.32
N GLY A 85 -16.16 -0.65 18.51
CA GLY A 85 -16.51 -0.77 17.09
C GLY A 85 -15.67 0.10 16.16
N GLU A 86 -14.56 0.64 16.65
CA GLU A 86 -13.55 1.31 15.82
C GLU A 86 -12.94 0.34 14.78
N GLU A 87 -12.56 0.89 13.61
CA GLU A 87 -11.88 0.10 12.58
C GLU A 87 -10.47 -0.28 13.08
N GLU A 88 -10.10 -1.56 12.94
CA GLU A 88 -8.77 -2.08 13.24
C GLU A 88 -8.09 -2.55 11.95
N TRP A 89 -6.86 -2.10 11.72
CA TRP A 89 -6.07 -2.50 10.56
C TRP A 89 -4.83 -3.27 11.01
N GLU A 90 -4.94 -4.60 10.97
CA GLU A 90 -3.81 -5.49 11.18
C GLU A 90 -3.01 -5.72 9.90
N PHE A 91 -1.68 -5.78 10.04
CA PHE A 91 -0.78 -6.11 8.95
C PHE A 91 0.56 -6.64 9.47
N GLU A 92 1.37 -7.18 8.58
CA GLU A 92 2.68 -7.73 8.92
C GLU A 92 3.77 -7.32 7.93
N THR A 93 4.99 -7.20 8.43
CA THR A 93 6.19 -7.10 7.60
C THR A 93 6.48 -8.45 6.95
N VAL A 94 6.83 -8.43 5.67
CA VAL A 94 7.21 -9.64 4.92
C VAL A 94 8.73 -9.69 4.76
N PRO A 95 9.42 -10.70 5.31
CA PRO A 95 10.84 -10.90 5.09
C PRO A 95 11.12 -11.17 3.61
N LYS A 96 12.32 -10.84 3.13
CA LYS A 96 12.72 -11.11 1.73
C LYS A 96 12.63 -12.60 1.41
N SER A 97 13.07 -13.46 2.33
CA SER A 97 12.90 -14.92 2.25
C SER A 97 11.44 -15.40 2.19
N GLY A 98 10.50 -14.62 2.74
CA GLY A 98 9.05 -14.89 2.69
C GLY A 98 8.38 -14.54 1.36
N LEU A 99 9.12 -13.98 0.40
CA LEU A 99 8.65 -13.73 -0.95
C LEU A 99 9.12 -14.84 -1.90
N PRO A 100 8.27 -15.32 -2.83
CA PRO A 100 8.68 -16.24 -3.90
C PRO A 100 9.91 -15.72 -4.65
N PRO A 101 10.82 -16.60 -5.15
CA PRO A 101 12.07 -16.17 -5.80
C PRO A 101 11.89 -15.21 -6.98
N GLN A 102 10.79 -15.35 -7.72
CA GLN A 102 10.45 -14.51 -8.88
C GLN A 102 9.42 -13.42 -8.56
N HIS A 103 9.15 -13.17 -7.28
CA HIS A 103 8.17 -12.17 -6.88
C HIS A 103 8.67 -10.76 -7.22
N PRO A 104 7.86 -9.87 -7.85
CA PRO A 104 8.30 -8.55 -8.29
C PRO A 104 8.95 -7.70 -7.17
N TYR A 105 8.39 -7.74 -5.95
CA TYR A 105 8.92 -6.97 -4.82
C TYR A 105 10.28 -7.46 -4.30
N ARG A 106 10.73 -8.65 -4.68
CA ARG A 106 12.05 -9.16 -4.28
C ARG A 106 13.18 -8.34 -4.91
N HIS A 107 12.96 -7.83 -6.12
CA HIS A 107 13.94 -6.99 -6.84
C HIS A 107 14.02 -5.55 -6.30
N THR A 108 12.93 -5.06 -5.72
CA THR A 108 12.83 -3.71 -5.15
C THR A 108 12.74 -3.74 -3.63
N TYR A 109 13.21 -4.83 -3.00
CA TYR A 109 13.09 -5.03 -1.56
C TYR A 109 13.95 -4.00 -0.81
N ASP A 110 13.31 -3.23 0.06
CA ASP A 110 13.99 -2.28 0.96
C ASP A 110 13.74 -2.70 2.41
N PRO A 111 14.77 -3.12 3.18
CA PRO A 111 14.59 -3.49 4.59
C PRO A 111 14.16 -2.31 5.48
N HIS A 112 14.35 -1.06 5.04
CA HIS A 112 13.87 0.10 5.79
C HIS A 112 12.38 0.41 5.54
N ASN A 113 11.81 -0.19 4.49
CA ASN A 113 10.42 -0.03 4.09
C ASN A 113 9.89 -1.33 3.45
N PRO A 114 9.90 -2.44 4.21
CA PRO A 114 9.67 -3.77 3.65
C PRO A 114 8.25 -3.91 3.13
N PRO A 115 8.01 -4.88 2.23
CA PRO A 115 6.67 -5.26 1.81
C PRO A 115 5.78 -5.58 3.01
N ILE A 116 4.52 -5.18 2.92
CA ILE A 116 3.53 -5.35 3.97
C ILE A 116 2.41 -6.24 3.47
N ARG A 117 2.05 -7.25 4.26
CA ARG A 117 0.87 -8.08 4.02
C ARG A 117 -0.26 -7.65 4.95
N ARG A 118 -1.45 -7.42 4.40
CA ARG A 118 -2.70 -7.20 5.12
C ARG A 118 -3.74 -8.15 4.52
N GLN A 119 -4.16 -9.16 5.27
CA GLN A 119 -5.06 -10.20 4.76
C GLN A 119 -4.52 -10.81 3.45
N ASP A 120 -5.29 -10.75 2.36
CA ASP A 120 -4.93 -11.19 1.01
C ASP A 120 -4.16 -10.14 0.19
N TYR A 121 -3.98 -8.93 0.73
CA TYR A 121 -3.23 -7.86 0.06
C TYR A 121 -1.74 -7.89 0.40
N LEU A 122 -0.91 -7.74 -0.63
CA LEU A 122 0.53 -7.55 -0.51
C LEU A 122 0.94 -6.22 -1.14
N PHE A 123 1.41 -5.32 -0.30
CA PHE A 123 1.94 -4.01 -0.65
C PHE A 123 3.47 -4.06 -0.76
N PRO A 124 4.10 -3.28 -1.67
CA PRO A 124 5.54 -3.28 -1.88
C PRO A 124 6.29 -2.62 -0.72
N SER A 125 5.59 -1.86 0.13
CA SER A 125 6.16 -1.13 1.25
C SER A 125 5.08 -0.69 2.23
N PHE A 126 5.46 -0.29 3.45
CA PHE A 126 4.55 0.33 4.41
C PHE A 126 4.04 1.68 3.91
N THR A 127 4.89 2.47 3.24
CA THR A 127 4.45 3.73 2.60
C THR A 127 3.38 3.49 1.52
N ALA A 128 3.43 2.36 0.81
CA ALA A 128 2.39 1.99 -0.15
C ALA A 128 1.07 1.66 0.54
N LEU A 129 1.10 0.89 1.64
CA LEU A 129 -0.08 0.64 2.48
C LEU A 129 -0.70 1.96 2.96
N MET A 130 0.10 2.88 3.53
CA MET A 130 -0.43 4.14 4.06
C MET A 130 -1.08 5.01 2.98
N LYS A 131 -0.50 5.10 1.78
CA LYS A 131 -1.16 5.82 0.67
C LYS A 131 -2.46 5.15 0.24
N TRP A 132 -2.46 3.82 0.18
CA TRP A 132 -3.66 3.08 -0.15
C TRP A 132 -4.75 3.32 0.91
N MET A 133 -4.43 3.27 2.21
CA MET A 133 -5.38 3.58 3.27
C MET A 133 -5.95 4.99 3.15
N VAL A 134 -5.09 6.00 2.97
CA VAL A 134 -5.52 7.40 2.83
C VAL A 134 -6.47 7.58 1.64
N LEU A 135 -6.21 6.92 0.51
CA LEU A 135 -7.00 7.07 -0.71
C LEU A 135 -8.26 6.20 -0.73
N PHE A 136 -8.20 4.95 -0.24
CA PHE A 136 -9.28 3.97 -0.41
C PHE A 136 -10.12 3.77 0.84
N GLU A 137 -9.50 3.76 2.01
CA GLU A 137 -10.23 3.51 3.25
C GLU A 137 -10.72 4.84 3.83
N TRP A 138 -10.01 5.94 3.59
CA TRP A 138 -10.23 7.20 4.29
C TRP A 138 -10.87 8.33 3.49
N PHE A 139 -11.27 8.07 2.24
CA PHE A 139 -11.91 9.09 1.39
C PHE A 139 -13.20 9.67 1.98
N GLY A 140 -13.89 8.92 2.84
CA GLY A 140 -15.10 9.35 3.54
C GLY A 140 -14.87 10.31 4.72
N GLN A 141 -13.63 10.74 5.00
CA GLN A 141 -13.39 11.77 6.02
C GLN A 141 -14.03 13.11 5.62
N GLU A 142 -14.54 13.82 6.63
CA GLU A 142 -15.00 15.18 6.46
C GLU A 142 -13.87 16.05 5.87
N GLY A 143 -14.16 16.75 4.77
CA GLY A 143 -13.23 17.65 4.10
C GLY A 143 -12.31 17.03 3.04
N VAL A 144 -12.24 15.70 2.88
CA VAL A 144 -11.49 15.09 1.77
C VAL A 144 -12.21 15.34 0.43
N GLY A 145 -13.55 15.28 0.44
CA GLY A 145 -14.39 15.63 -0.71
C GLY A 145 -14.10 14.80 -1.96
N GLU A 146 -13.56 13.59 -1.80
CA GLU A 146 -13.25 12.71 -2.92
C GLU A 146 -14.53 12.31 -3.64
N LYS A 147 -14.47 12.31 -4.97
CA LYS A 147 -15.55 11.90 -5.84
C LYS A 147 -15.00 10.97 -6.91
N GLU A 148 -15.75 9.91 -7.19
CA GLU A 148 -15.58 9.15 -8.41
C GLU A 148 -16.10 9.98 -9.60
N VAL A 149 -15.24 10.24 -10.57
CA VAL A 149 -15.54 11.04 -11.76
C VAL A 149 -16.09 10.15 -12.88
N PHE A 150 -15.44 9.00 -13.12
CA PHE A 150 -15.94 7.99 -14.04
C PHE A 150 -15.33 6.61 -13.79
N GLU A 151 -16.05 5.60 -14.26
CA GLU A 151 -15.60 4.21 -14.39
C GLU A 151 -15.63 3.79 -15.87
N ALA A 152 -14.61 3.07 -16.32
CA ALA A 152 -14.56 2.49 -17.64
C ALA A 152 -14.03 1.05 -17.60
N THR A 153 -14.72 0.15 -18.29
CA THR A 153 -14.28 -1.23 -18.46
C THR A 153 -13.50 -1.39 -19.76
N VAL A 154 -12.40 -2.13 -19.69
CA VAL A 154 -11.50 -2.50 -20.78
C VAL A 154 -11.27 -4.01 -20.68
N ASP A 155 -11.09 -4.66 -21.83
CA ASP A 155 -10.74 -6.09 -21.87
C ASP A 155 -9.40 -6.33 -21.14
N GLU A 156 -9.35 -7.31 -20.24
CA GLU A 156 -8.12 -7.65 -19.49
C GLU A 156 -6.97 -8.12 -20.39
N GLY A 157 -7.30 -8.68 -21.56
CA GLY A 157 -6.38 -9.07 -22.61
C GLY A 157 -5.87 -7.91 -23.46
N ASP A 158 -6.45 -6.70 -23.35
CA ASP A 158 -6.03 -5.53 -24.10
C ASP A 158 -4.59 -5.13 -23.71
N GLU A 159 -3.67 -5.19 -24.69
CA GLU A 159 -2.26 -4.84 -24.49
C GLU A 159 -2.08 -3.41 -23.96
N ARG A 160 -2.98 -2.49 -24.32
CA ARG A 160 -2.96 -1.10 -23.86
C ARG A 160 -3.26 -1.00 -22.36
N TYR A 161 -4.27 -1.76 -21.92
CA TYR A 161 -4.62 -1.88 -20.50
C TYR A 161 -3.46 -2.50 -19.72
N ARG A 162 -2.89 -3.61 -20.23
CA ARG A 162 -1.75 -4.28 -19.59
C ARG A 162 -0.51 -3.38 -19.51
N SER A 163 -0.28 -2.56 -20.54
CA SER A 163 0.77 -1.53 -20.54
C SER A 163 0.55 -0.50 -19.43
N LEU A 164 -0.67 0.03 -19.28
CA LEU A 164 -1.02 0.95 -18.20
C LEU A 164 -0.87 0.31 -16.81
N LEU A 165 -1.24 -0.98 -16.67
CA LEU A 165 -1.19 -1.71 -15.41
C LEU A 165 0.22 -2.13 -14.97
N THR A 166 1.14 -2.34 -15.90
CA THR A 166 2.44 -2.95 -15.59
C THR A 166 3.65 -2.09 -15.97
N GLY A 167 3.52 -1.26 -17.01
CA GLY A 167 4.61 -0.45 -17.54
C GLY A 167 5.04 0.69 -16.62
N PRO A 168 6.21 1.31 -16.86
CA PRO A 168 6.58 2.55 -16.19
C PRO A 168 5.61 3.67 -16.57
N ILE A 169 5.32 4.56 -15.62
CA ILE A 169 4.47 5.73 -15.86
C ILE A 169 5.25 7.00 -15.54
N ASP A 170 5.82 7.60 -16.59
CA ASP A 170 6.68 8.77 -16.45
C ASP A 170 5.92 9.98 -15.93
N GLY A 171 6.51 10.64 -14.94
CA GLY A 171 5.97 11.87 -14.33
C GLY A 171 4.87 11.62 -13.28
N HIS A 172 4.53 10.37 -12.99
CA HIS A 172 3.50 10.02 -12.01
C HIS A 172 4.03 9.06 -10.96
N LYS A 173 3.46 9.13 -9.76
CA LYS A 173 3.78 8.16 -8.70
C LYS A 173 2.78 7.01 -8.78
N THR A 174 3.30 5.79 -8.82
CA THR A 174 2.47 4.59 -8.81
C THR A 174 2.55 3.87 -7.46
N VAL A 175 1.45 3.23 -7.08
CA VAL A 175 1.41 2.25 -6.00
C VAL A 175 0.85 0.97 -6.59
N ASP A 176 1.73 0.01 -6.79
CA ASP A 176 1.35 -1.33 -7.24
C ASP A 176 1.10 -2.19 -6.02
N TYR A 177 0.01 -2.95 -5.98
CA TYR A 177 -0.29 -3.90 -4.90
C TYR A 177 -0.96 -5.15 -5.47
N ILE A 178 -0.91 -6.27 -4.75
CA ILE A 178 -1.39 -7.58 -5.23
C ILE A 178 -2.44 -8.10 -4.26
N ARG A 179 -3.62 -8.52 -4.75
CA ARG A 179 -4.66 -9.20 -3.95
C ARG A 179 -4.94 -10.63 -4.44
N ASN A 180 -4.86 -10.81 -5.75
CA ASN A 180 -4.94 -12.07 -6.50
C ASN A 180 -4.32 -11.81 -7.89
N GLU A 181 -4.66 -10.64 -8.41
CA GLU A 181 -4.05 -9.99 -9.56
C GLU A 181 -3.29 -8.72 -9.12
N ARG A 182 -2.54 -8.15 -10.07
CA ARG A 182 -1.88 -6.86 -9.88
C ARG A 182 -2.92 -5.74 -9.98
N ARG A 183 -2.84 -4.81 -9.04
CA ARG A 183 -3.61 -3.57 -9.00
C ARG A 183 -2.64 -2.40 -8.98
N ARG A 184 -3.08 -1.27 -9.51
CA ARG A 184 -2.26 -0.07 -9.60
C ARG A 184 -3.06 1.18 -9.26
N LEU A 185 -2.48 2.01 -8.40
CA LEU A 185 -2.87 3.40 -8.22
C LEU A 185 -1.88 4.31 -8.92
N ILE A 186 -2.40 5.33 -9.61
CA ILE A 186 -1.60 6.29 -10.36
C ILE A 186 -1.99 7.69 -9.89
N MET A 187 -1.09 8.35 -9.16
CA MET A 187 -1.34 9.66 -8.57
C MET A 187 -0.89 10.76 -9.53
N PHE A 188 -1.80 11.68 -9.90
CA PHE A 188 -1.51 12.72 -10.89
C PHE A 188 -0.82 13.96 -10.31
N LYS A 189 -1.15 14.33 -9.07
CA LYS A 189 -0.63 15.52 -8.35
C LYS A 189 -0.72 15.27 -6.84
N GLY A 190 -0.15 16.16 -6.02
CA GLY A 190 -0.21 16.05 -4.55
C GLY A 190 0.98 15.31 -3.93
N MET A 191 2.11 15.27 -4.64
CA MET A 191 3.26 14.46 -4.22
C MET A 191 4.40 15.25 -3.58
N LYS A 192 4.30 16.59 -3.60
CA LYS A 192 5.22 17.47 -2.87
C LYS A 192 4.65 17.73 -1.48
N GLU A 193 5.54 18.07 -0.55
CA GLU A 193 5.14 18.55 0.76
C GLU A 193 4.14 19.72 0.59
N CYS A 194 3.00 19.62 1.30
CA CYS A 194 1.86 20.56 1.21
C CYS A 194 1.07 20.59 -0.11
N ASP A 195 1.33 19.69 -1.07
CA ASP A 195 0.53 19.59 -2.30
C ASP A 195 -0.68 18.70 -2.06
N ALA A 196 -1.88 19.18 -2.40
CA ALA A 196 -3.10 18.38 -2.31
C ALA A 196 -3.17 17.39 -3.47
N ILE A 197 -3.56 16.14 -3.17
CA ILE A 197 -3.79 15.12 -4.21
C ILE A 197 -5.03 15.51 -4.98
N SER A 198 -4.86 16.05 -6.19
CA SER A 198 -5.99 16.52 -6.99
C SER A 198 -6.77 15.36 -7.61
N ALA A 199 -6.09 14.32 -8.09
CA ALA A 199 -6.73 13.18 -8.75
C ALA A 199 -5.81 11.96 -8.79
N TYR A 200 -6.41 10.78 -8.90
CA TYR A 200 -5.71 9.53 -9.14
C TYR A 200 -6.55 8.56 -9.98
N LEU A 201 -5.88 7.65 -10.69
CA LEU A 201 -6.51 6.50 -11.31
C LEU A 201 -6.34 5.25 -10.46
N TRP A 202 -7.39 4.45 -10.42
CA TRP A 202 -7.35 3.07 -9.96
C TRP A 202 -7.54 2.14 -11.15
N VAL A 203 -6.62 1.17 -11.27
CA VAL A 203 -6.58 0.21 -12.38
C VAL A 203 -6.56 -1.20 -11.80
N CYS A 204 -7.64 -1.96 -12.02
CA CYS A 204 -7.76 -3.36 -11.57
C CYS A 204 -8.79 -4.15 -12.39
N ALA A 205 -8.57 -5.45 -12.62
CA ALA A 205 -9.55 -6.38 -13.21
C ALA A 205 -10.31 -5.83 -14.45
N GLY A 206 -9.59 -5.23 -15.38
CA GLY A 206 -10.18 -4.60 -16.57
C GLY A 206 -10.91 -3.27 -16.31
N SER A 207 -11.05 -2.81 -15.07
CA SER A 207 -11.62 -1.51 -14.74
C SER A 207 -10.55 -0.41 -14.61
N ILE A 208 -10.93 0.79 -15.02
CA ILE A 208 -10.22 2.05 -14.83
C ILE A 208 -11.20 3.06 -14.20
N ASN A 209 -10.94 3.45 -12.97
CA ASN A 209 -11.73 4.45 -12.25
C ASN A 209 -10.91 5.71 -12.02
N LEU A 210 -11.50 6.88 -12.26
CA LEU A 210 -10.92 8.18 -11.94
C LEU A 210 -11.57 8.73 -10.67
N PHE A 211 -10.74 9.07 -9.69
CA PHE A 211 -11.15 9.77 -8.48
C PHE A 211 -10.49 11.14 -8.42
N THR A 212 -11.19 12.12 -7.84
CA THR A 212 -10.69 13.49 -7.68
C THR A 212 -11.15 14.13 -6.38
N THR A 213 -10.34 15.03 -5.85
CA THR A 213 -10.71 15.99 -4.79
C THR A 213 -10.93 17.40 -5.37
N GLU A 214 -10.87 17.56 -6.69
CA GLU A 214 -11.16 18.82 -7.37
C GLU A 214 -12.60 19.24 -7.08
N ALA A 215 -12.78 20.50 -6.69
CA ALA A 215 -14.11 21.06 -6.51
C ALA A 215 -14.83 21.09 -7.86
N GLU A 216 -16.05 20.57 -7.87
CA GLU A 216 -16.89 20.54 -9.06
C GLU A 216 -17.29 21.96 -9.46
N LEU A 217 -17.08 22.31 -10.73
CA LEU A 217 -17.55 23.58 -11.26
C LEU A 217 -19.05 23.51 -11.56
N GLU A 218 -19.84 24.29 -10.80
CA GLU A 218 -21.29 24.33 -10.92
C GLU A 218 -21.76 24.76 -12.33
N GLY A 219 -22.88 24.20 -12.78
CA GLY A 219 -23.53 24.57 -14.04
C GLY A 219 -22.98 23.88 -15.29
N HIS A 220 -21.96 23.03 -15.15
CA HIS A 220 -21.42 22.23 -16.24
C HIS A 220 -21.99 20.82 -16.26
N THR A 221 -22.21 20.25 -17.44
CA THR A 221 -22.69 18.86 -17.61
C THR A 221 -21.60 17.90 -18.11
N ARG A 222 -20.54 18.42 -18.74
CA ARG A 222 -19.41 17.63 -19.21
C ARG A 222 -18.38 17.46 -18.12
N LEU A 223 -17.86 16.25 -17.96
CA LEU A 223 -16.83 15.95 -16.96
C LEU A 223 -15.59 16.82 -17.14
N SER A 224 -15.18 17.12 -18.39
CA SER A 224 -14.03 17.99 -18.67
C SER A 224 -14.22 19.43 -18.20
N ASP A 225 -15.46 19.87 -18.08
CA ASP A 225 -15.80 21.22 -17.67
C ASP A 225 -16.05 21.26 -16.15
N GLN A 226 -16.57 20.17 -15.57
CA GLN A 226 -16.74 20.01 -14.12
C GLN A 226 -15.41 19.83 -13.37
N PHE A 227 -14.49 19.04 -13.94
CA PHE A 227 -13.21 18.66 -13.33
C PHE A 227 -12.03 18.85 -14.31
N PRO A 228 -11.74 20.11 -14.71
CA PRO A 228 -10.80 20.38 -15.79
C PRO A 228 -9.38 19.88 -15.50
N THR A 229 -8.93 19.94 -14.24
CA THR A 229 -7.58 19.49 -13.85
C THR A 229 -7.47 17.98 -13.92
N ALA A 230 -8.39 17.27 -13.24
CA ALA A 230 -8.42 15.82 -13.21
C ALA A 230 -8.56 15.22 -14.61
N MET A 231 -9.47 15.77 -15.42
CA MET A 231 -9.73 15.29 -16.77
C MET A 231 -8.58 15.56 -17.74
N SER A 232 -7.90 16.70 -17.62
CA SER A 232 -6.72 17.01 -18.44
C SER A 232 -5.57 16.04 -18.17
N LEU A 233 -5.27 15.77 -16.88
CA LEU A 233 -4.21 14.85 -16.47
C LEU A 233 -4.53 13.41 -16.89
N THR A 234 -5.77 12.97 -16.64
CA THR A 234 -6.25 11.64 -17.05
C THR A 234 -6.21 11.45 -18.55
N ARG A 235 -6.73 12.41 -19.32
CA ARG A 235 -6.71 12.36 -20.79
C ARG A 235 -5.28 12.30 -21.31
N THR A 236 -4.36 13.07 -20.74
CA THR A 236 -2.95 13.05 -21.13
C THR A 236 -2.34 11.67 -20.92
N LEU A 237 -2.54 11.06 -19.74
CA LEU A 237 -2.03 9.73 -19.44
C LEU A 237 -2.67 8.67 -20.34
N LEU A 238 -4.00 8.61 -20.41
CA LEU A 238 -4.71 7.61 -21.20
C LEU A 238 -4.42 7.74 -22.69
N THR A 239 -4.12 8.94 -23.20
CA THR A 239 -3.69 9.12 -24.60
C THR A 239 -2.37 8.42 -24.88
N ARG A 240 -1.40 8.46 -23.95
CA ARG A 240 -0.10 7.77 -24.11
C ARG A 240 -0.25 6.26 -24.20
N HIS A 241 -1.30 5.71 -23.59
CA HIS A 241 -1.64 4.29 -23.65
C HIS A 241 -2.74 3.99 -24.70
N CYS A 242 -3.11 4.93 -25.57
CA CYS A 242 -4.16 4.76 -26.58
C CYS A 242 -5.53 4.33 -25.99
N LEU A 243 -5.85 4.80 -24.78
CA LEU A 243 -7.07 4.53 -24.02
C LEU A 243 -7.95 5.78 -23.83
N ALA A 244 -7.60 6.94 -24.40
CA ALA A 244 -8.37 8.18 -24.20
C ALA A 244 -9.82 8.11 -24.71
N ASN A 245 -10.13 7.15 -25.58
CA ASN A 245 -11.48 6.91 -26.10
C ASN A 245 -12.45 6.30 -25.07
N ILE A 246 -11.95 5.84 -23.91
CA ILE A 246 -12.80 5.31 -22.83
C ILE A 246 -13.39 6.42 -21.96
N ILE A 247 -12.87 7.65 -22.09
CA ILE A 247 -13.32 8.79 -21.30
C ILE A 247 -14.71 9.20 -21.82
N PRO A 248 -15.73 9.26 -20.94
CA PRO A 248 -17.05 9.75 -21.33
C PRO A 248 -17.00 11.19 -21.86
N GLN A 249 -17.86 11.51 -22.83
CA GLN A 249 -17.94 12.84 -23.44
C GLN A 249 -18.65 13.87 -22.55
#